data_AF-A0A9P1HQD0-F1
#
_entry.id   AF-A0A9P1HQD0-F1
#
_cell.length_a   1.000
_cell.length_b   1.000
_cell.length_c   1.000
_cell.angle_alpha   90.00
_cell.angle_beta   90.00
_cell.angle_gamma   90.00
#
_symmetry.space_group_name_H-M   'P 1'
#
loop_
_entity.id
_entity.type
_entity.pdbx_description
1 polymer ?
#
loop_
_entity_poly.entity_id
_entity_poly.type
_entity_poly.pdbx_seq_one_letter_code
_entity_poly.pdbx_strand_id
1 'polypeptide(L)'
;MDGADPQTLRFLQQLQAETQRQKFTEQVHTLTSRCWDVCFGDYRPPSKMDGKTQTCIQNCVNRMIDAGNYMVEHLQKMEGGKGMV
;
A
#
# COMPACT_ATOMS: atom_id res chain seq x y z
N MET A 1 -23.55 -26.08 15.79
CA MET A 1 -22.53 -25.40 14.96
C MET A 1 -23.16 -25.25 13.59
N ASP A 2 -23.92 -24.18 13.42
CA ASP A 2 -24.68 -23.92 12.20
C ASP A 2 -23.70 -23.61 11.07
N GLY A 3 -23.65 -24.49 10.08
CA GLY A 3 -22.94 -24.25 8.84
C GLY A 3 -23.48 -22.98 8.21
N ALA A 4 -22.60 -22.00 7.97
CA ALA A 4 -22.98 -20.74 7.36
C ALA A 4 -23.78 -21.01 6.06
N ASP A 5 -24.93 -20.36 5.94
CA ASP A 5 -25.78 -20.44 4.76
C ASP A 5 -24.99 -20.07 3.48
N PRO A 6 -25.20 -20.75 2.34
CA PRO A 6 -24.46 -20.47 1.10
C PRO A 6 -24.52 -19.02 0.64
N GLN A 7 -25.59 -18.28 0.94
CA GLN A 7 -25.69 -16.85 0.62
C GLN A 7 -24.75 -16.01 1.49
N THR A 8 -24.63 -16.35 2.78
CA THR A 8 -23.68 -15.68 3.69
C THR A 8 -22.24 -15.87 3.22
N LEU A 9 -21.87 -17.06 2.77
CA LEU A 9 -20.52 -17.31 2.25
C LEU A 9 -20.21 -16.48 0.99
N ARG A 10 -21.18 -16.36 0.08
CA ARG A 10 -21.06 -15.51 -1.12
C ARG A 10 -20.90 -14.03 -0.76
N PHE A 11 -21.69 -13.56 0.19
CA PHE A 11 -21.60 -12.18 0.68
C PHE A 11 -20.24 -11.89 1.30
N LEU A 12 -19.72 -12.78 2.16
CA LEU A 12 -18.40 -12.63 2.77
C LEU A 12 -17.28 -12.56 1.72
N GLN A 13 -17.36 -13.36 0.67
CA GLN A 13 -16.39 -13.33 -0.44
C GLN A 13 -16.41 -11.98 -1.18
N GLN A 14 -17.60 -11.43 -1.45
CA GLN A 14 -17.75 -10.12 -2.08
C GLN A 14 -17.22 -8.99 -1.19
N LEU A 15 -17.55 -9.04 0.10
CA LEU A 15 -17.08 -8.07 1.09
C LEU A 15 -15.55 -8.07 1.18
N GLN A 16 -14.92 -9.25 1.13
CA GLN A 16 -13.47 -9.37 1.13
C GLN A 16 -12.86 -8.72 -0.12
N ALA A 17 -13.42 -8.96 -1.31
CA ALA A 17 -12.95 -8.35 -2.54
C ALA A 17 -13.04 -6.82 -2.50
N GLU A 18 -14.17 -6.28 -2.04
CA GLU A 18 -14.36 -4.83 -1.88
C GLU A 18 -13.41 -4.24 -0.84
N THR A 19 -13.18 -4.94 0.26
CA THR A 19 -12.21 -4.52 1.29
C THR A 19 -10.79 -4.46 0.72
N GLN A 20 -10.38 -5.43 -0.10
CA GLN A 20 -9.06 -5.39 -0.76
C GLN A 20 -8.97 -4.21 -1.73
N ARG A 21 -10.03 -3.93 -2.49
CA ARG A 21 -10.08 -2.77 -3.38
C ARG A 21 -9.96 -1.46 -2.62
N GLN A 22 -10.68 -1.31 -1.50
CA GLN A 22 -10.61 -0.12 -0.67
C GLN A 22 -9.19 0.10 -0.10
N LYS A 23 -8.56 -0.97 0.41
CA LYS A 23 -7.17 -0.92 0.90
C LYS A 23 -6.19 -0.52 -0.20
N PHE A 24 -6.35 -1.05 -1.41
CA PHE A 24 -5.52 -0.65 -2.54
C PHE A 24 -5.67 0.84 -2.85
N THR A 25 -6.90 1.35 -2.92
CA THR A 25 -7.17 2.77 -3.14
C THR A 25 -6.54 3.65 -2.05
N GLU A 26 -6.63 3.23 -0.78
CA GLU A 26 -5.98 3.93 0.33
C GLU A 26 -4.45 3.98 0.18
N GLN A 27 -3.82 2.86 -0.23
CA GLN A 27 -2.38 2.83 -0.50
C GLN A 27 -2.00 3.75 -1.66
N VAL A 28 -2.79 3.79 -2.73
CA VAL A 28 -2.59 4.72 -3.85
C VAL A 28 -2.61 6.17 -3.37
N HIS A 29 -3.61 6.55 -2.57
CA HIS A 29 -3.69 7.92 -2.02
C HIS A 29 -2.51 8.24 -1.09
N THR A 30 -2.13 7.30 -0.23
CA THR A 30 -1.02 7.45 0.71
C THR A 30 0.30 7.68 -0.03
N LEU A 31 0.61 6.82 -1.01
CA LEU A 31 1.82 6.92 -1.82
C LEU A 31 1.81 8.20 -2.67
N THR A 32 0.65 8.56 -3.23
CA THR A 32 0.51 9.78 -4.03
C THR A 32 0.81 11.02 -3.19
N SER A 33 0.20 11.16 -2.01
CA SER A 33 0.44 12.30 -1.12
C SER A 33 1.91 12.37 -0.71
N ARG A 34 2.47 11.25 -0.25
CA ARG A 34 3.84 11.25 0.24
C ARG A 34 4.87 11.48 -0.86
N CYS A 35 4.69 10.88 -2.03
CA CYS A 35 5.60 11.12 -3.15
C CYS A 35 5.43 12.50 -3.77
N TRP A 36 4.24 13.09 -3.66
CA TRP A 36 4.05 14.49 -3.99
C TRP A 36 4.93 15.38 -3.11
N ASP A 37 4.84 15.22 -1.78
CA ASP A 37 5.64 16.01 -0.83
C ASP A 37 7.16 15.84 -1.01
N VAL A 38 7.60 14.64 -1.41
CA VAL A 38 9.03 14.35 -1.63
C VAL A 38 9.53 14.91 -2.96
N CYS A 39 8.73 14.82 -4.03
CA CYS A 39 9.19 15.13 -5.39
C CYS A 39 8.87 16.54 -5.86
N PHE A 40 7.87 17.20 -5.27
CA PHE A 40 7.52 18.58 -5.56
C PHE A 40 8.04 19.50 -4.46
N GLY A 41 9.18 20.14 -4.72
CA GLY A 41 9.74 21.15 -3.82
C GLY A 41 8.97 22.48 -3.82
N ASP A 42 8.31 22.80 -4.94
CA ASP A 42 7.41 23.96 -5.06
C ASP A 42 5.96 23.48 -5.16
N TYR A 43 5.08 24.00 -4.30
CA TYR A 43 3.65 23.65 -4.28
C TYR A 43 2.84 24.13 -5.48
N ARG A 44 3.46 24.79 -6.48
CA ARG A 44 2.77 25.19 -7.71
C ARG A 44 2.71 24.01 -8.67
N PRO A 45 1.50 23.51 -9.02
CA PRO A 45 1.37 22.44 -10.00
C PRO A 45 1.83 22.95 -11.38
N PRO A 46 2.80 22.29 -12.03
CA PRO A 46 3.17 22.64 -13.40
C PRO A 46 2.06 22.22 -14.38
N SER A 47 1.98 22.87 -15.52
CA SER A 47 1.02 22.52 -16.58
C SER A 47 1.25 21.11 -17.16
N LYS A 48 2.45 20.58 -16.98
CA LYS A 48 2.84 19.19 -17.28
C LYS A 48 3.89 18.74 -16.28
N MET A 49 3.89 17.45 -15.97
CA MET A 49 4.95 16.86 -15.17
C MET A 49 6.23 16.79 -16.01
N ASP A 50 7.31 17.42 -15.53
CA ASP A 50 8.61 17.32 -16.22
C ASP A 50 9.26 15.95 -16.01
N GLY A 51 10.25 15.62 -16.84
CA GLY A 51 10.90 14.30 -16.80
C GLY A 51 11.63 14.01 -15.48
N LYS A 52 12.14 15.04 -14.78
CA LYS A 52 12.79 14.86 -13.47
C LYS A 52 11.77 14.48 -12.41
N THR A 53 10.63 15.14 -12.41
CA THR A 53 9.51 14.90 -11.50
C THR A 53 8.90 13.52 -11.75
N GLN A 54 8.68 13.14 -13.01
CA GLN A 54 8.21 11.79 -13.37
C GLN A 54 9.17 10.72 -12.83
N THR A 55 10.47 10.89 -13.06
CA THR A 55 11.51 9.97 -12.57
C THR A 55 11.54 9.92 -11.04
N CYS A 56 11.39 11.07 -10.38
CA CYS A 56 11.32 11.13 -8.91
C CYS A 56 10.13 10.34 -8.37
N ILE A 57 8.92 10.55 -8.91
CA ILE A 57 7.72 9.85 -8.43
C ILE A 57 7.85 8.33 -8.60
N GLN A 58 8.32 7.88 -9.77
CA GLN A 58 8.58 6.46 -10.02
C GLN A 58 9.55 5.86 -9.00
N ASN A 59 10.67 6.55 -8.74
CA ASN A 59 11.63 6.11 -7.75
C ASN A 59 11.05 6.15 -6.33
N CYS A 60 10.33 7.21 -5.97
CA CYS A 60 9.72 7.37 -4.65
C CYS A 60 8.74 6.23 -4.33
N VAL A 61 7.83 5.94 -5.27
CA VAL A 61 6.85 4.85 -5.10
C VAL A 61 7.57 3.50 -4.94
N ASN A 62 8.50 3.18 -5.85
CA ASN A 62 9.25 1.92 -5.79
C ASN A 62 10.01 1.78 -4.47
N ARG A 63 10.72 2.84 -4.03
CA ARG A 63 11.49 2.80 -2.79
C ARG A 63 10.61 2.68 -1.54
N MET A 64 9.43 3.28 -1.53
CA MET A 64 8.50 3.11 -0.40
C MET A 64 7.95 1.69 -0.32
N ILE A 65 7.64 1.07 -1.46
CA ILE A 65 7.20 -0.34 -1.50
C ILE A 65 8.34 -1.26 -1.08
N ASP A 66 9.55 -1.06 -1.61
CA ASP A 66 10.74 -1.84 -1.26
C ASP A 66 11.03 -1.78 0.25
N ALA A 67 11.03 -0.56 0.82
CA ALA A 67 11.27 -0.35 2.24
C ALA A 67 10.14 -0.94 3.10
N GLY A 68 8.89 -0.79 2.67
CA GLY A 68 7.73 -1.37 3.35
C GLY A 68 7.82 -2.90 3.43
N ASN A 69 8.12 -3.55 2.31
CA ASN A 69 8.30 -5.00 2.26
C ASN A 69 9.47 -5.47 3.14
N TYR A 70 10.61 -4.78 3.05
CA TYR A 70 11.77 -5.09 3.90
C TYR A 70 11.43 -5.01 5.39
N MET A 71 10.70 -3.98 5.81
CA MET A 71 10.26 -3.83 7.20
C MET A 71 9.31 -4.94 7.63
N VAL A 72 8.32 -5.30 6.81
CA VAL A 72 7.40 -6.40 7.10
C VAL A 72 8.15 -7.73 7.25
N GLU A 73 9.04 -8.04 6.31
CA GLU A 73 9.88 -9.24 6.38
C GLU A 73 10.77 -9.26 7.63
N HIS A 74 11.33 -8.11 7.99
CA HIS A 74 12.15 -7.98 9.18
C HIS A 74 11.34 -8.20 10.47
N LEU A 75 10.15 -7.61 10.57
CA LEU A 75 9.23 -7.81 11.70
C LEU A 75 8.81 -9.27 11.82
N GLN A 76 8.42 -9.92 10.73
CA GLN A 76 8.04 -11.35 10.73
C GLN A 76 9.18 -12.26 11.21
N LYS A 77 10.42 -11.98 10.82
CA LYS A 77 11.61 -12.71 11.30
C LYS A 77 11.81 -12.52 12.81
N MET A 78 11.57 -11.32 13.34
CA MET A 78 11.67 -11.06 14.78
C MET A 78 10.56 -11.76 15.58
N GLU A 79 9.32 -11.77 15.08
CA GLU A 79 8.21 -12.50 15.71
C GLU A 79 8.46 -14.02 15.72
N GLY A 80 8.99 -14.57 14.63
CA GLY A 80 9.38 -15.99 14.55
C GLY A 80 10.52 -16.38 15.49
N GLY A 81 11.43 -15.46 15.82
CA GLY A 81 12.52 -15.68 16.78
C GLY A 81 12.06 -15.65 18.25
N LYS A 82 10.94 -14.98 18.56
CA LYS A 82 10.40 -14.85 19.92
C LYS A 82 9.70 -16.13 20.42
N GLY A 83 9.46 -17.10 19.54
CA GLY A 83 8.94 -18.44 19.90
C GLY A 83 10.00 -19.47 20.26
N MET A 84 11.29 -19.10 20.28
CA MET A 84 12.43 -20.01 20.52
C MET A 84 13.39 -19.53 21.62
N VAL A 85 12.91 -18.65 22.51
CA VAL A 85 13.54 -18.26 23.79
C VAL A 85 12.56 -18.54 24.93
#